data_AF-A0A954QNJ2-F1
#
_entry.id   AF-A0A954QNJ2-F1
#
_cell.length_a   1.000
_cell.length_b   1.000
_cell.length_c   1.000
_cell.angle_alpha   90.00
_cell.angle_beta   90.00
_cell.angle_gamma   90.00
#
_symmetry.space_group_name_H-M   'P 1'
#
loop_
_entity.id
_entity.type
_entity.pdbx_description
1 polymer ?
#
loop_
_entity_poly.entity_id
_entity_poly.type
_entity_poly.pdbx_seq_one_letter_code
_entity_poly.pdbx_strand_id
1 'polypeptide(L)'
;GVHDGIEMDLVTHDAKKFFGLMLKKNGYVLEQLLSPLVVHSTPDHEELKSIAPSCITRHHAHHYLGFAETQWKLFRKETPPRVKPLLYVYRVLLTGMHLMRTGEVEANLLTLNESAKLPYIDELVERKLAGPEKGRLEAADVEFHQREYERLVARLEAAMPTSTLPNEASGQAALDDLLVRLRIRGIAE
;
A
#
# COMPACT_ATOMS: atom_id res chain seq x y z
N GLY A 1 -6.87 -19.00 -9.25
CA GLY A 1 -7.25 -20.20 -10.03
C GLY A 1 -6.98 -19.96 -11.50
N VAL A 2 -6.83 -21.01 -12.30
CA VAL A 2 -6.67 -20.85 -13.76
C VAL A 2 -8.05 -20.81 -14.42
N HIS A 3 -8.33 -19.77 -15.19
CA HIS A 3 -9.54 -19.60 -15.99
C HIS A 3 -9.13 -19.31 -17.43
N ASP A 4 -9.60 -20.11 -18.39
CA ASP A 4 -9.21 -20.00 -19.81
C ASP A 4 -7.69 -19.95 -20.07
N GLY A 5 -6.92 -20.72 -19.30
CA GLY A 5 -5.45 -20.73 -19.38
C GLY A 5 -4.77 -19.53 -18.74
N ILE A 6 -5.52 -18.59 -18.16
CA ILE A 6 -5.01 -17.43 -17.43
C ILE A 6 -5.03 -17.73 -15.94
N GLU A 7 -3.88 -17.67 -15.28
CA GLU A 7 -3.82 -17.71 -13.82
C GLU A 7 -4.33 -16.39 -13.24
N MET A 8 -5.46 -16.44 -12.55
CA MET A 8 -6.11 -15.28 -11.93
C MET A 8 -6.19 -15.47 -10.41
N ASP A 9 -5.57 -14.57 -9.66
CA ASP A 9 -5.73 -14.48 -8.21
C ASP A 9 -6.81 -13.43 -7.89
N LEU A 10 -8.07 -13.88 -7.82
CA LEU A 10 -9.22 -13.01 -7.60
C LEU A 10 -9.50 -12.85 -6.11
N VAL A 11 -9.49 -11.60 -5.64
CA VAL A 11 -9.91 -11.23 -4.28
C VAL A 11 -11.12 -10.31 -4.38
N THR A 12 -12.20 -10.66 -3.69
CA THR A 12 -13.41 -9.84 -3.59
C THR A 12 -13.70 -9.44 -2.14
N HIS A 13 -14.41 -8.33 -1.97
CA HIS A 13 -14.84 -7.83 -0.67
C HIS A 13 -16.31 -7.45 -0.70
N ASP A 14 -17.07 -7.91 0.29
CA ASP A 14 -18.41 -7.37 0.55
C ASP A 14 -18.32 -5.90 0.96
N ALA A 15 -19.26 -5.07 0.49
CA ALA A 15 -19.25 -3.62 0.72
C ALA A 15 -19.13 -3.25 2.21
N LYS A 16 -19.96 -3.86 3.09
CA LYS A 16 -19.90 -3.60 4.54
C LYS A 16 -18.51 -3.90 5.13
N LYS A 17 -17.91 -5.02 4.71
CA LYS A 17 -16.57 -5.42 5.19
C LYS A 17 -15.51 -4.44 4.69
N PHE A 18 -15.56 -4.08 3.41
CA PHE A 18 -14.62 -3.13 2.81
C PHE A 18 -14.70 -1.76 3.48
N PHE A 19 -15.90 -1.21 3.66
CA PHE A 19 -16.11 0.08 4.31
C PHE A 19 -15.63 0.06 5.78
N GLY A 20 -15.89 -1.03 6.49
CA GLY A 20 -15.37 -1.23 7.85
C GLY A 20 -13.84 -1.34 7.91
N LEU A 21 -13.18 -1.80 6.84
CA LEU A 21 -11.72 -1.78 6.73
C LEU A 21 -11.19 -0.39 6.40
N MET A 22 -11.90 0.40 5.56
CA MET A 22 -11.54 1.79 5.27
C MET A 22 -11.56 2.67 6.51
N LEU A 23 -12.53 2.48 7.41
CA LEU A 23 -12.59 3.21 8.69
C LEU A 23 -11.49 2.81 9.68
N LYS A 24 -10.76 1.73 9.40
CA LYS A 24 -9.57 1.34 10.15
C LYS A 24 -8.34 1.92 9.47
N LYS A 25 -7.23 1.96 10.19
CA LYS A 25 -5.90 2.29 9.68
C LYS A 25 -5.35 1.23 8.70
N ASN A 26 -6.10 0.85 7.67
CA ASN A 26 -5.75 -0.22 6.75
C ASN A 26 -5.37 0.35 5.37
N GLY A 27 -4.08 0.52 5.14
CA GLY A 27 -3.55 1.03 3.88
C GLY A 27 -3.88 0.15 2.67
N TYR A 28 -4.01 -1.17 2.85
CA TYR A 28 -4.28 -2.11 1.75
C TYR A 28 -5.58 -1.77 1.00
N VAL A 29 -6.68 -1.55 1.71
CA VAL A 29 -7.97 -1.25 1.05
C VAL A 29 -7.97 0.13 0.39
N LEU A 30 -7.21 1.08 0.92
CA LEU A 30 -7.04 2.40 0.31
C LEU A 30 -6.19 2.31 -0.97
N GLU A 31 -5.11 1.54 -0.96
CA GLU A 31 -4.30 1.27 -2.16
C GLU A 31 -5.13 0.58 -3.26
N GLN A 32 -6.04 -0.33 -2.89
CA GLN A 32 -6.95 -0.96 -3.85
C GLN A 32 -7.96 0.03 -4.44
N LEU A 33 -8.64 0.79 -3.58
CA LEU A 33 -9.68 1.73 -3.96
C LEU A 33 -9.13 2.89 -4.82
N LEU A 34 -7.94 3.39 -4.45
CA LEU A 34 -7.33 4.56 -5.08
C LEU A 34 -6.30 4.18 -6.16
N SER A 35 -6.20 2.89 -6.51
CA SER A 35 -5.32 2.42 -7.58
C SER A 35 -5.66 3.12 -8.91
N PRO A 36 -4.67 3.58 -9.68
CA PRO A 36 -4.92 4.08 -11.03
C PRO A 36 -5.26 2.96 -12.02
N LEU A 37 -4.99 1.70 -11.67
CA LEU A 37 -5.21 0.53 -12.52
C LEU A 37 -6.65 0.01 -12.38
N VAL A 38 -7.60 0.72 -12.97
CA VAL A 38 -9.03 0.39 -12.95
C VAL A 38 -9.48 -0.12 -14.32
N VAL A 39 -9.94 -1.37 -14.38
CA VAL A 39 -10.47 -1.98 -15.61
C VAL A 39 -11.94 -1.60 -15.83
N HIS A 40 -12.71 -1.49 -14.75
CA HIS A 40 -14.12 -1.11 -14.77
C HIS A 40 -14.48 -0.34 -13.51
N SER A 41 -15.28 0.72 -13.65
CA SER A 41 -15.74 1.57 -12.54
C SER A 41 -17.26 1.77 -12.61
N THR A 42 -17.87 2.14 -11.50
CA THR A 42 -19.30 2.46 -11.37
C THR A 42 -19.48 3.79 -10.64
N PRO A 43 -20.66 4.43 -10.72
CA PRO A 43 -20.94 5.62 -9.92
C PRO A 43 -20.71 5.41 -8.41
N ASP A 44 -21.04 4.23 -7.89
CA ASP A 44 -20.83 3.87 -6.48
C ASP A 44 -19.34 3.75 -6.13
N HIS A 45 -18.50 3.29 -7.06
CA HIS A 45 -17.06 3.25 -6.87
C HIS A 45 -16.44 4.66 -6.86
N GLU A 46 -16.88 5.55 -7.76
CA GLU A 46 -16.41 6.95 -7.76
C GLU A 46 -16.86 7.70 -6.49
N GLU A 47 -18.08 7.46 -6.03
CA GLU A 47 -18.55 7.98 -4.75
C GLU A 47 -17.69 7.46 -3.59
N LEU A 48 -17.40 6.16 -3.55
CA LEU A 48 -16.53 5.57 -2.53
C LEU A 48 -15.12 6.19 -2.52
N LYS A 49 -14.55 6.43 -3.70
CA LYS A 49 -13.26 7.15 -3.84
C LYS A 49 -13.33 8.57 -3.28
N SER A 50 -14.44 9.28 -3.49
CA SER A 50 -14.64 10.63 -2.95
C SER A 50 -14.71 10.65 -1.42
N ILE A 51 -15.17 9.55 -0.80
CA ILE A 51 -15.23 9.40 0.66
C ILE A 51 -13.85 9.05 1.24
N ALA A 52 -13.00 8.35 0.48
CA ALA A 52 -11.72 7.81 0.98
C ALA A 52 -10.83 8.80 1.76
N PRO A 53 -10.67 10.09 1.36
CA PRO A 53 -9.86 11.04 2.13
C PRO A 53 -10.33 11.22 3.58
N SER A 54 -11.65 11.12 3.83
CA SER A 54 -12.23 11.22 5.18
C SER A 54 -11.97 9.98 6.06
N CYS A 55 -11.42 8.92 5.48
CA CYS A 55 -11.01 7.70 6.18
C CYS A 55 -9.52 7.67 6.53
N ILE A 56 -8.72 8.55 5.92
CA ILE A 56 -7.27 8.59 6.10
C ILE A 56 -6.92 9.29 7.43
N THR A 57 -6.01 8.68 8.18
CA THR A 57 -5.54 9.17 9.48
C THR A 57 -4.03 9.02 9.57
N ARG A 58 -3.39 9.81 10.44
CA ARG A 58 -1.94 9.68 10.68
C ARG A 58 -1.54 8.29 11.17
N HIS A 59 -2.47 7.56 11.81
CA HIS A 59 -2.23 6.19 12.28
C HIS A 59 -2.10 5.15 11.17
N HIS A 60 -2.36 5.51 9.90
CA HIS A 60 -2.01 4.66 8.76
C HIS A 60 -0.50 4.40 8.66
N ALA A 61 0.35 5.27 9.22
CA ALA A 61 1.78 5.01 9.33
C ALA A 61 2.08 3.64 10.00
N HIS A 62 1.31 3.25 11.01
CA HIS A 62 1.49 1.95 11.68
C HIS A 62 1.24 0.75 10.75
N HIS A 63 0.30 0.87 9.80
CA HIS A 63 0.07 -0.18 8.81
C HIS A 63 1.28 -0.37 7.93
N TYR A 64 1.82 0.73 7.39
CA TYR A 64 2.99 0.69 6.52
C TYR A 64 4.24 0.22 7.26
N LEU A 65 4.44 0.61 8.52
CA LEU A 65 5.51 0.11 9.37
C LEU A 65 5.39 -1.41 9.61
N GLY A 66 4.20 -1.89 9.97
CA GLY A 66 3.97 -3.33 10.19
C GLY A 66 4.13 -4.16 8.90
N PHE A 67 3.72 -3.61 7.75
CA PHE A 67 3.97 -4.23 6.45
C PHE A 67 5.47 -4.29 6.16
N ALA A 68 6.19 -3.17 6.32
CA ALA A 68 7.62 -3.09 6.10
C ALA A 68 8.37 -4.13 6.95
N GLU A 69 8.04 -4.25 8.24
CA GLU A 69 8.64 -5.22 9.14
C GLU A 69 8.41 -6.66 8.66
N THR A 70 7.19 -6.97 8.19
CA THR A 70 6.84 -8.30 7.67
C THR A 70 7.68 -8.64 6.44
N GLN A 71 7.82 -7.70 5.49
CA GLN A 71 8.63 -7.90 4.29
C GLN A 71 10.13 -7.94 4.59
N TRP A 72 10.60 -7.15 5.57
CA TRP A 72 11.98 -7.20 6.04
C TRP A 72 12.34 -8.57 6.63
N LYS A 73 11.45 -9.13 7.45
CA LYS A 73 11.60 -10.50 7.97
C LYS A 73 11.62 -11.53 6.84
N LEU A 74 10.81 -11.37 5.81
CA LEU A 74 10.81 -12.26 4.64
C LEU A 74 12.13 -12.14 3.85
N PHE A 75 12.58 -10.92 3.58
CA PHE A 75 13.86 -10.64 2.93
C PHE A 75 15.03 -11.34 3.64
N ARG A 76 15.08 -11.24 4.96
CA ARG A 76 16.15 -11.84 5.78
C ARG A 76 16.09 -13.35 5.94
N LYS A 77 14.93 -13.98 5.70
CA LYS A 77 14.76 -15.45 5.83
C LYS A 77 15.32 -16.22 4.63
N GLU A 78 15.51 -15.55 3.50
CA GLU A 78 15.96 -16.19 2.27
C GLU A 78 17.49 -16.16 2.17
N THR A 79 18.09 -17.24 1.64
CA THR A 79 19.55 -17.34 1.47
C THR A 79 19.84 -17.97 0.10
N PRO A 80 20.34 -17.19 -0.88
CA PRO A 80 20.56 -15.74 -0.83
C PRO A 80 19.24 -14.93 -0.83
N PRO A 81 19.20 -13.73 -0.23
CA PRO A 81 18.01 -12.88 -0.20
C PRO A 81 17.52 -12.50 -1.60
N ARG A 82 16.20 -12.51 -1.83
CA ARG A 82 15.62 -12.03 -3.08
C ARG A 82 15.28 -10.54 -3.04
N VAL A 83 15.36 -9.90 -4.20
CA VAL A 83 15.06 -8.47 -4.40
C VAL A 83 13.57 -8.14 -4.21
N LYS A 84 12.65 -9.08 -4.49
CA LYS A 84 11.20 -8.81 -4.44
C LYS A 84 10.70 -8.35 -3.05
N PRO A 85 10.95 -9.07 -1.94
CA PRO A 85 10.61 -8.58 -0.61
C PRO A 85 11.21 -7.21 -0.28
N LEU A 86 12.45 -6.96 -0.71
CA LEU A 86 13.14 -5.68 -0.48
C LEU A 86 12.47 -4.51 -1.23
N LEU A 87 12.06 -4.71 -2.49
CA LEU A 87 11.28 -3.71 -3.23
C LEU A 87 9.96 -3.38 -2.52
N TYR A 88 9.28 -4.37 -1.92
CA TYR A 88 8.08 -4.11 -1.13
C TYR A 88 8.38 -3.28 0.13
N VAL A 89 9.50 -3.53 0.82
CA VAL A 89 9.93 -2.73 1.98
C VAL A 89 10.04 -1.25 1.58
N TYR A 90 10.77 -0.97 0.50
CA TYR A 90 10.92 0.41 0.03
C TYR A 90 9.59 1.02 -0.38
N ARG A 91 8.78 0.29 -1.17
CA ARG A 91 7.47 0.75 -1.61
C ARG A 91 6.60 1.19 -0.43
N VAL A 92 6.41 0.33 0.57
CA VAL A 92 5.48 0.63 1.67
C VAL A 92 6.00 1.72 2.62
N LEU A 93 7.32 1.79 2.85
CA LEU A 93 7.90 2.88 3.65
C LEU A 93 7.76 4.23 2.94
N LEU A 94 8.03 4.26 1.63
CA LEU A 94 7.84 5.47 0.83
C LEU A 94 6.37 5.86 0.71
N THR A 95 5.45 4.91 0.52
CA THR A 95 3.99 5.16 0.53
C THR A 95 3.57 5.77 1.85
N GLY A 96 3.98 5.20 2.98
CA GLY A 96 3.65 5.72 4.30
C GLY A 96 4.17 7.15 4.49
N MET A 97 5.41 7.43 4.09
CA MET A 97 5.98 8.79 4.19
C MET A 97 5.27 9.79 3.28
N HIS A 98 4.93 9.38 2.07
CA HIS A 98 4.16 10.20 1.14
C HIS A 98 2.80 10.53 1.75
N LEU A 99 2.05 9.52 2.22
CA LEU A 99 0.76 9.70 2.86
C LEU A 99 0.81 10.64 4.05
N MET A 100 1.80 10.50 4.95
CA MET A 100 1.94 11.39 6.11
C MET A 100 2.18 12.84 5.71
N ARG A 101 2.82 13.08 4.56
CA ARG A 101 3.17 14.41 4.06
C ARG A 101 2.04 15.06 3.27
N THR A 102 1.32 14.31 2.45
CA THR A 102 0.38 14.85 1.44
C THR A 102 -1.08 14.55 1.78
N GLY A 103 -1.35 13.50 2.55
CA GLY A 103 -2.69 12.93 2.71
C GLY A 103 -3.17 12.13 1.51
N GLU A 104 -2.32 11.91 0.50
CA GLU A 104 -2.63 11.15 -0.71
C GLU A 104 -2.00 9.76 -0.64
N VAL A 105 -2.63 8.77 -1.27
CA VAL A 105 -2.09 7.41 -1.36
C VAL A 105 -1.39 7.23 -2.69
N GLU A 106 -0.11 6.89 -2.65
CA GLU A 106 0.68 6.51 -3.83
C GLU A 106 1.42 5.20 -3.53
N ALA A 107 1.22 4.20 -4.38
CA ALA A 107 1.73 2.83 -4.22
C ALA A 107 2.78 2.45 -5.28
N ASN A 108 2.98 3.28 -6.30
CA ASN A 108 3.98 3.11 -7.34
C ASN A 108 5.36 3.53 -6.83
N LEU A 109 6.26 2.56 -6.68
CA LEU A 109 7.61 2.79 -6.18
C LEU A 109 8.42 3.77 -7.03
N LEU A 110 8.26 3.76 -8.36
CA LEU A 110 9.01 4.66 -9.24
C LEU A 110 8.54 6.10 -9.05
N THR A 111 7.23 6.34 -9.04
CA THR A 111 6.65 7.67 -8.76
C THR A 111 7.09 8.18 -7.39
N LEU A 112 7.04 7.33 -6.36
CA LEU A 112 7.51 7.70 -5.01
C LEU A 112 8.99 8.08 -5.03
N ASN A 113 9.80 7.35 -5.79
CA ASN A 113 11.25 7.58 -5.87
C ASN A 113 11.63 8.87 -6.61
N GLU A 114 10.74 9.44 -7.43
CA GLU A 114 10.95 10.77 -8.02
C GLU A 114 11.16 11.84 -6.95
N SER A 115 10.50 11.70 -5.79
CA SER A 115 10.67 12.58 -4.63
C SER A 115 11.70 12.06 -3.63
N ALA A 116 11.77 10.73 -3.42
CA ALA A 116 12.65 10.15 -2.42
C ALA A 116 14.13 10.12 -2.84
N LYS A 117 14.39 10.11 -4.15
CA LYS A 117 15.72 10.14 -4.78
C LYS A 117 16.67 9.08 -4.21
N LEU A 118 16.17 7.86 -4.01
CA LEU A 118 16.98 6.71 -3.58
C LEU A 118 17.65 6.11 -4.82
N PRO A 119 18.97 6.26 -5.01
CA PRO A 119 19.64 5.96 -6.28
C PRO A 119 19.70 4.46 -6.61
N TYR A 120 19.54 3.60 -5.60
CA TYR A 120 19.61 2.15 -5.74
C TYR A 120 18.28 1.50 -6.13
N ILE A 121 17.17 2.23 -6.21
CA ILE A 121 15.86 1.66 -6.54
C ILE A 121 15.82 1.20 -7.99
N ASP A 122 16.36 1.98 -8.93
CA ASP A 122 16.34 1.65 -10.35
C ASP A 122 17.10 0.35 -10.61
N GLU A 123 18.28 0.20 -10.01
CA GLU A 123 19.07 -1.03 -10.07
C GLU A 123 18.30 -2.25 -9.50
N LEU A 124 17.64 -2.10 -8.35
CA LEU A 124 16.84 -3.19 -7.78
C LEU A 124 15.66 -3.58 -8.69
N VAL A 125 15.02 -2.61 -9.33
CA VAL A 125 13.94 -2.86 -10.30
C VAL A 125 14.48 -3.60 -11.53
N GLU A 126 15.62 -3.18 -12.08
CA GLU A 126 16.29 -3.86 -13.19
C GLU A 126 16.66 -5.31 -12.82
N ARG A 127 17.27 -5.53 -11.65
CA ARG A 127 17.58 -6.88 -11.13
C ARG A 127 16.32 -7.74 -11.02
N LYS A 128 15.20 -7.15 -10.58
CA LYS A 128 13.91 -7.86 -10.46
C LYS A 128 13.32 -8.26 -11.83
N LEU A 129 13.45 -7.39 -12.84
CA LEU A 129 12.96 -7.63 -14.20
C LEU A 129 13.83 -8.63 -14.97
N ALA A 130 15.13 -8.68 -14.69
CA ALA A 130 16.06 -9.59 -15.36
C ALA A 130 15.92 -11.07 -14.96
N GLY A 131 14.98 -11.40 -14.08
CA GLY A 131 14.58 -12.77 -13.76
C GLY A 131 15.10 -13.31 -12.42
N PRO A 132 14.71 -14.54 -12.05
CA PRO A 132 14.98 -15.12 -10.73
C PRO A 132 16.46 -15.24 -10.38
N GLU A 133 17.32 -15.47 -11.38
CA GLU A 133 18.76 -15.65 -11.20
C GLU A 133 19.46 -14.35 -10.76
N LYS A 134 19.12 -13.22 -11.40
CA LYS A 134 19.64 -11.87 -11.04
C LYS A 134 18.88 -11.20 -9.91
N GLY A 135 17.76 -11.79 -9.49
CA GLY A 135 16.95 -11.30 -8.38
C GLY A 135 17.52 -11.64 -6.99
N ARG A 136 18.76 -12.13 -6.88
CA ARG A 136 19.44 -12.48 -5.62
C ARG A 136 20.46 -11.41 -5.25
N LEU A 137 20.66 -11.19 -3.96
CA LEU A 137 21.59 -10.20 -3.41
C LEU A 137 22.75 -10.86 -2.67
N GLU A 138 23.91 -10.21 -2.73
CA GLU A 138 25.12 -10.64 -2.03
C GLU A 138 25.14 -10.12 -0.58
N ALA A 139 26.03 -10.66 0.26
CA ALA A 139 26.09 -10.29 1.68
C ALA A 139 26.35 -8.78 1.92
N ALA A 140 27.17 -8.14 1.08
CA ALA A 140 27.45 -6.70 1.16
C ALA A 140 26.20 -5.83 0.90
N ASP A 141 25.30 -6.30 0.03
CA ASP A 141 24.02 -5.61 -0.25
C ASP A 141 23.12 -5.64 1.00
N VAL A 142 23.17 -6.73 1.78
CA VAL A 142 22.30 -6.90 2.96
C VAL A 142 22.61 -5.87 4.06
N GLU A 143 23.88 -5.64 4.38
CA GLU A 143 24.27 -4.65 5.40
C GLU A 143 23.87 -3.23 4.98
N PHE A 144 24.05 -2.91 3.71
CA PHE A 144 23.61 -1.63 3.16
C PHE A 144 22.10 -1.45 3.30
N HIS A 145 21.31 -2.45 2.87
CA HIS A 145 19.86 -2.37 2.93
C HIS A 145 19.31 -2.41 4.36
N GLN A 146 20.01 -3.02 5.32
CA GLN A 146 19.64 -2.95 6.75
C GLN A 146 19.73 -1.51 7.27
N ARG A 147 20.82 -0.78 6.96
CA ARG A 147 20.96 0.64 7.35
C ARG A 147 19.88 1.50 6.70
N GLU A 148 19.59 1.28 5.43
CA GLU A 148 18.54 2.03 4.73
C GLU A 148 17.14 1.71 5.26
N TYR A 149 16.86 0.45 5.60
CA TYR A 149 15.60 0.06 6.23
C TYR A 149 15.40 0.80 7.56
N GLU A 150 16.40 0.77 8.46
CA GLU A 150 16.34 1.47 9.75
C GLU A 150 16.16 2.98 9.58
N ARG A 151 16.91 3.58 8.64
CA ARG A 151 16.80 5.01 8.33
C ARG A 151 15.39 5.39 7.85
N LEU A 152 14.80 4.60 6.96
CA LEU A 152 13.48 4.89 6.39
C LEU A 152 12.34 4.61 7.38
N VAL A 153 12.48 3.59 8.24
CA VAL A 153 11.57 3.33 9.37
C VAL A 153 11.54 4.55 10.29
N ALA A 154 12.70 5.01 10.75
CA ALA A 154 12.81 6.17 11.64
C ALA A 154 12.20 7.44 11.02
N ARG A 155 12.34 7.62 9.69
CA ARG A 155 11.72 8.75 8.98
C ARG A 155 10.20 8.66 8.95
N LEU A 156 9.62 7.48 8.71
CA LEU A 156 8.16 7.30 8.76
C LEU A 156 7.63 7.50 10.19
N GLU A 157 8.32 6.99 11.19
CA GLU A 157 7.98 7.20 12.60
C GLU A 157 8.00 8.69 12.97
N ALA A 158 8.98 9.46 12.48
CA ALA A 158 9.06 10.91 12.69
C ALA A 158 8.02 11.72 11.89
N ALA A 159 7.60 11.23 10.72
CA ALA A 159 6.58 11.87 9.89
C ALA A 159 5.17 11.78 10.51
N MET A 160 4.86 10.66 11.18
CA MET A 160 3.54 10.44 11.79
C MET A 160 3.10 11.53 12.79
N PRO A 161 3.90 11.93 13.81
CA PRO A 161 3.48 12.95 14.78
C PRO A 161 3.45 14.37 14.21
N THR A 162 4.15 14.63 13.10
CA THR A 162 4.21 15.95 12.44
C THR A 162 3.20 16.10 11.31
N SER A 163 2.49 15.03 10.94
CA SER A 163 1.45 15.03 9.91
C SER A 163 0.24 15.89 10.33
N THR A 164 -0.35 16.57 9.35
CA THR A 164 -1.63 17.29 9.49
C THR A 164 -2.85 16.37 9.42
N LEU A 165 -2.66 15.09 9.10
CA LEU A 165 -3.75 14.11 9.05
C LEU A 165 -4.43 13.94 10.42
N PRO A 166 -5.76 13.72 10.44
CA PRO A 166 -6.50 13.57 11.68
C PRO A 166 -6.12 12.29 12.44
N ASN A 167 -6.49 12.24 13.72
CA ASN A 167 -6.40 11.03 14.55
C ASN A 167 -7.48 10.00 14.21
N GLU A 168 -8.67 10.47 13.88
CA GLU A 168 -9.85 9.65 13.71
C GLU A 168 -10.42 9.84 12.30
N ALA A 169 -10.95 8.76 11.74
CA ALA A 169 -11.68 8.80 10.48
C ALA A 169 -13.04 9.47 10.70
N SER A 170 -13.48 10.29 9.75
CA SER A 170 -14.76 11.00 9.77
C SER A 170 -15.75 10.49 8.70
N GLY A 171 -15.31 9.59 7.82
CA GLY A 171 -16.13 9.08 6.71
C GLY A 171 -17.28 8.12 7.08
N GLN A 172 -17.48 7.82 8.37
CA GLN A 172 -18.41 6.77 8.80
C GLN A 172 -19.85 7.02 8.34
N ALA A 173 -20.36 8.25 8.48
CA ALA A 173 -21.73 8.58 8.09
C ALA A 173 -21.94 8.45 6.57
N ALA A 174 -20.98 8.89 5.76
CA ALA A 174 -21.06 8.78 4.30
C ALA A 174 -20.98 7.33 3.81
N LEU A 175 -20.12 6.52 4.42
CA LEU A 175 -20.04 5.08 4.12
C LEU A 175 -21.32 4.34 4.52
N ASP A 176 -21.96 4.71 5.62
CA ASP A 176 -23.22 4.12 6.07
C ASP A 176 -24.37 4.43 5.08
N ASP A 177 -24.50 5.70 4.66
CA ASP A 177 -25.48 6.11 3.65
C ASP A 177 -25.31 5.33 2.34
N LEU A 178 -24.07 5.27 1.81
CA LEU A 178 -23.76 4.51 0.60
C LEU A 178 -24.12 3.03 0.77
N LEU A 179 -23.81 2.43 1.93
CA LEU A 179 -24.13 1.03 2.20
C LEU A 179 -25.65 0.78 2.22
N VAL A 180 -26.44 1.68 2.81
CA VAL A 180 -27.91 1.59 2.82
C VAL A 180 -28.45 1.64 1.38
N ARG A 181 -27.99 2.59 0.56
CA ARG A 181 -28.42 2.71 -0.85
C ARG A 181 -28.05 1.49 -1.70
N LEU A 182 -26.86 0.93 -1.49
CA LEU A 182 -26.44 -0.31 -2.17
C LEU A 182 -27.36 -1.49 -1.82
N ARG A 183 -27.74 -1.62 -0.55
CA ARG A 183 -28.63 -2.69 -0.08
C ARG A 183 -30.06 -2.57 -0.60
N ILE A 184 -30.61 -1.35 -0.61
CA ILE A 184 -31.97 -1.13 -1.11
C ILE A 184 -32.06 -1.45 -2.60
N ARG A 185 -31.07 -1.03 -3.40
CA ARG A 185 -31.03 -1.36 -4.84
C ARG A 185 -30.89 -2.86 -5.09
N GLY A 186 -30.00 -3.55 -4.37
CA GLY A 186 -29.80 -4.99 -4.53
C GLY A 186 -30.99 -5.86 -4.06
N ILE A 187 -32.01 -5.30 -3.42
CA ILE A 187 -33.29 -5.97 -3.12
C ILE A 187 -34.31 -5.76 -4.26
N ALA A 188 -34.14 -4.70 -5.06
CA ALA A 188 -35.04 -4.34 -6.15
C ALA A 188 -34.66 -4.98 -7.51
N GLU A 189 -33.48 -5.59 -7.59
CA GLU A 189 -32.99 -6.43 -8.70
C GLU A 189 -33.30 -7.92 -8.46
#